data_AF-A0A961K5V0-F1
#
_entry.id   AF-A0A961K5V0-F1
#
_cell.length_a   1.000
_cell.length_b   1.000
_cell.length_c   1.000
_cell.angle_alpha   90.00
_cell.angle_beta   90.00
_cell.angle_gamma   90.00
#
_symmetry.space_group_name_H-M   'P 1'
#
loop_
_entity.id
_entity.type
_entity.pdbx_description
1 polymer ?
#
loop_
_entity_poly.entity_id
_entity_poly.type
_entity_poly.pdbx_seq_one_letter_code
_entity_poly.pdbx_strand_id
1 'polypeptide(L)'
;MLLLLDLVAGTALASTPATFDTAPEDLPAFTEEMAARDPLTAEARCRSFVTALYHRLRTHGANPAWDPSEGQAEALDWVMEAYFTLPPASAGVRAARAASGDMIRAYLDSFGPAALASALPDDPLYKNDKQVCDGVLGLSAD
;
A
#
# COMPACT_ATOMS: atom_id res chain seq x y z
N MET A 1 -39.23 24.37 32.88
CA MET A 1 -39.59 23.10 32.23
C MET A 1 -40.46 23.49 31.04
N LEU A 2 -40.08 23.45 29.76
CA LEU A 2 -39.01 22.78 29.01
C LEU A 2 -38.63 23.72 27.82
N LEU A 3 -37.34 23.75 27.44
CA LEU A 3 -36.81 24.42 26.25
C LEU A 3 -37.13 23.60 24.97
N LEU A 4 -37.50 24.26 23.88
CA LEU A 4 -37.47 23.70 22.52
C LEU A 4 -36.34 24.42 21.77
N LEU A 5 -35.22 23.73 21.56
CA LEU A 5 -34.14 24.16 20.67
C LEU A 5 -34.45 23.65 19.26
N ASP A 6 -34.57 24.58 18.30
CA ASP A 6 -34.54 24.28 16.87
C ASP A 6 -33.13 23.83 16.47
N LEU A 7 -33.01 22.55 16.14
CA LEU A 7 -31.78 21.93 15.65
C LEU A 7 -31.60 22.30 14.18
N VAL A 8 -30.56 23.08 13.89
CA VAL A 8 -30.09 23.34 12.51
C VAL A 8 -29.70 22.01 11.88
N ALA A 9 -30.45 21.61 10.85
CA ALA A 9 -30.14 20.45 10.02
C ALA A 9 -28.86 20.73 9.23
N GLY A 10 -27.73 20.22 9.73
CA GLY A 10 -26.51 20.10 8.96
C GLY A 10 -26.73 19.11 7.82
N THR A 11 -26.69 19.59 6.58
CA THR A 11 -26.56 18.75 5.39
C THR A 11 -25.24 17.98 5.48
N ALA A 12 -25.32 16.75 5.97
CA ALA A 12 -24.27 15.77 5.76
C ALA A 12 -24.17 15.52 4.25
N LEU A 13 -23.10 16.01 3.64
CA LEU A 13 -22.65 15.51 2.34
C LEU A 13 -22.51 13.99 2.50
N ALA A 14 -23.41 13.24 1.85
CA ALA A 14 -23.30 11.80 1.74
C ALA A 14 -22.04 11.50 0.92
N SER A 15 -20.91 11.39 1.61
CA SER A 15 -19.69 10.84 1.05
C SER A 15 -19.94 9.35 0.90
N THR A 16 -20.27 8.91 -0.32
CA THR A 16 -20.25 7.49 -0.66
C THR A 16 -18.90 6.94 -0.22
N PRO A 17 -18.84 5.92 0.66
CA PRO A 17 -17.57 5.25 0.90
C PRO A 17 -17.11 4.71 -0.45
N ALA A 18 -15.92 5.11 -0.89
CA ALA A 18 -15.32 4.54 -2.08
C ALA A 18 -15.04 3.06 -1.77
N THR A 19 -15.99 2.16 -1.98
CA THR A 19 -15.71 0.73 -1.97
C THR A 19 -14.86 0.45 -3.20
N PHE A 20 -13.55 0.47 -3.03
CA PHE A 20 -12.62 -0.02 -4.05
C PHE A 20 -12.69 -1.54 -4.01
N ASP A 21 -13.55 -2.10 -4.87
CA ASP A 21 -13.71 -3.54 -5.10
C ASP A 21 -13.01 -3.86 -6.42
N THR A 22 -11.67 -3.90 -6.40
CA THR A 22 -10.88 -4.36 -7.55
C THR A 22 -10.35 -5.75 -7.25
N ALA A 23 -10.60 -6.66 -8.20
CA ALA A 23 -9.87 -7.91 -8.25
C ALA A 23 -8.37 -7.62 -8.43
N PRO A 24 -7.48 -8.53 -8.00
CA PRO A 24 -6.02 -8.32 -8.02
C PRO A 24 -5.46 -7.93 -9.38
N GLU A 25 -6.01 -8.47 -10.47
CA GLU A 25 -5.66 -8.10 -11.86
C GLU A 25 -5.93 -6.63 -12.25
N ASP A 26 -6.65 -5.87 -11.42
CA ASP A 26 -7.09 -4.51 -11.74
C ASP A 26 -6.33 -3.40 -10.99
N LEU A 27 -5.21 -3.68 -10.31
CA LEU A 27 -4.42 -2.60 -9.72
C LEU A 27 -3.93 -1.66 -10.84
N PRO A 28 -4.49 -0.44 -10.95
CA PRO A 28 -4.16 0.42 -12.08
C PRO A 28 -2.73 0.91 -11.90
N ALA A 29 -2.04 1.11 -13.02
CA ALA A 29 -0.71 1.71 -13.03
C ALA A 29 -0.69 2.96 -12.15
N PHE A 30 0.22 2.98 -11.18
CA PHE A 30 0.35 4.12 -10.30
C PHE A 30 1.28 5.13 -10.95
N THR A 31 0.77 6.34 -11.18
CA THR A 31 1.56 7.39 -11.81
C THR A 31 1.88 8.50 -10.82
N GLU A 32 2.98 9.20 -11.03
CA GLU A 32 3.34 10.38 -10.25
C GLU A 32 2.24 11.46 -10.33
N GLU A 33 1.56 11.58 -11.47
CA GLU A 33 0.45 12.51 -11.63
C GLU A 33 -0.74 12.13 -10.74
N MET A 34 -1.09 10.84 -10.65
CA MET A 34 -2.11 10.37 -9.71
C MET A 34 -1.69 10.64 -8.26
N ALA A 35 -0.42 10.40 -7.94
CA ALA A 35 0.11 10.63 -6.60
C ALA A 35 0.04 12.12 -6.19
N ALA A 36 0.32 13.03 -7.13
CA ALA A 36 0.26 14.46 -6.90
C ALA A 36 -1.17 15.00 -6.71
N ARG A 37 -2.17 14.38 -7.35
CA ARG A 37 -3.58 14.80 -7.25
C ARG A 37 -4.23 14.45 -5.92
N ASP A 38 -3.87 13.30 -5.35
CA ASP A 38 -4.37 12.87 -4.03
C ASP A 38 -3.24 12.28 -3.16
N PRO A 39 -2.48 13.15 -2.46
CA PRO A 39 -1.32 12.73 -1.67
C PRO A 39 -1.67 11.79 -0.51
N LEU A 40 -2.86 11.90 0.08
CA LEU A 40 -3.26 11.05 1.21
C LEU A 40 -3.56 9.63 0.74
N THR A 41 -4.29 9.50 -0.37
CA THR A 41 -4.55 8.20 -1.00
C THR A 41 -3.26 7.61 -1.58
N ALA A 42 -2.38 8.44 -2.14
CA ALA A 42 -1.06 8.03 -2.61
C ALA A 42 -0.22 7.40 -1.47
N GLU A 43 -0.09 8.10 -0.34
CA GLU A 43 0.65 7.59 0.81
C GLU A 43 0.00 6.31 1.36
N ALA A 44 -1.33 6.25 1.41
CA ALA A 44 -2.06 5.07 1.86
C ALA A 44 -1.81 3.84 0.95
N ARG A 45 -1.78 4.02 -0.37
CA ARG A 45 -1.42 2.99 -1.35
C ARG A 45 0.02 2.54 -1.15
N CYS A 46 0.97 3.46 -1.06
CA CYS A 46 2.39 3.14 -0.88
C CYS A 46 2.68 2.42 0.43
N ARG A 47 2.04 2.81 1.53
CA ARG A 47 2.16 2.07 2.79
C ARG A 47 1.57 0.67 2.68
N SER A 48 0.51 0.47 1.90
CA SER A 48 -0.07 -0.85 1.66
C SER A 48 0.84 -1.73 0.81
N PHE A 49 1.47 -1.15 -0.23
CA PHE A 49 2.51 -1.79 -1.04
C PHE A 49 3.69 -2.28 -0.18
N VAL A 50 4.30 -1.40 0.62
CA VAL A 50 5.41 -1.76 1.53
C VAL A 50 4.97 -2.84 2.54
N THR A 51 3.74 -2.75 3.06
CA THR A 51 3.21 -3.79 3.98
C THR A 51 3.08 -5.15 3.28
N ALA A 52 2.58 -5.19 2.04
CA ALA A 52 2.45 -6.42 1.26
C ALA A 52 3.83 -7.04 0.96
N LEU A 53 4.81 -6.22 0.57
CA LEU A 53 6.18 -6.66 0.38
C LEU A 53 6.81 -7.20 1.67
N TYR A 54 6.55 -6.57 2.82
CA TYR A 54 7.02 -7.06 4.10
C TYR A 54 6.42 -8.43 4.45
N HIS A 55 5.11 -8.61 4.21
CA HIS A 55 4.47 -9.92 4.38
C HIS A 55 5.10 -10.97 3.45
N ARG A 56 5.36 -10.63 2.19
CA ARG A 56 6.05 -11.50 1.25
C ARG A 56 7.45 -11.89 1.75
N LEU A 57 8.25 -10.92 2.21
CA LEU A 57 9.58 -11.16 2.79
C LEU A 57 9.53 -12.10 4.01
N ARG A 58 8.54 -11.90 4.89
CA ARG A 58 8.33 -12.78 6.06
C ARG A 58 7.97 -14.21 5.66
N THR A 59 7.16 -14.38 4.61
CA THR A 59 6.82 -15.70 4.07
C THR A 59 8.03 -16.38 3.43
N HIS A 60 8.86 -15.63 2.68
CA HIS A 60 10.13 -16.14 2.14
C HIS A 60 11.07 -16.64 3.23
N GLY A 61 11.33 -15.80 4.24
CA GLY A 61 12.22 -16.17 5.35
C GLY A 61 11.71 -17.34 6.20
N ALA A 62 10.42 -17.67 6.14
CA ALA A 62 9.83 -18.82 6.81
C ALA A 62 9.83 -20.10 5.97
N ASN A 63 10.21 -20.03 4.67
CA ASN A 63 10.24 -21.18 3.77
C ASN A 63 11.56 -21.96 3.94
N PRO A 64 11.54 -23.18 4.50
CA PRO A 64 12.76 -23.97 4.75
C PRO A 64 13.41 -24.49 3.46
N ALA A 65 12.71 -24.43 2.32
CA ALA A 65 13.26 -24.84 1.02
C ALA A 65 14.02 -23.70 0.31
N TRP A 66 14.06 -22.51 0.90
CA TRP A 66 14.68 -21.33 0.29
C TRP A 66 16.16 -21.22 0.66
N ASP A 67 17.02 -21.02 -0.34
CA ASP A 67 18.45 -20.77 -0.16
C ASP A 67 18.73 -19.25 -0.20
N PRO A 68 19.15 -18.64 0.91
CA PRO A 68 19.47 -17.21 0.97
C PRO A 68 20.61 -16.79 0.03
N SER A 69 21.46 -17.74 -0.39
CA SER A 69 22.59 -17.47 -1.29
C SER A 69 22.19 -17.24 -2.75
N GLU A 70 20.92 -17.50 -3.11
CA GLU A 70 20.39 -17.26 -4.46
C GLU A 70 19.97 -15.79 -4.70
N GLY A 71 20.28 -14.86 -3.78
CA GLY A 71 20.08 -13.40 -3.96
C GLY A 71 18.60 -12.96 -4.05
N GLN A 72 17.68 -13.90 -3.84
CA GLN A 72 16.25 -13.71 -4.06
C GLN A 72 15.57 -12.72 -3.10
N ALA A 73 16.19 -12.43 -1.95
CA ALA A 73 15.71 -11.44 -0.99
C ALA A 73 16.29 -10.04 -1.22
N GLU A 74 17.33 -9.88 -2.05
CA GLU A 74 18.02 -8.60 -2.25
C GLU A 74 17.05 -7.51 -2.75
N ALA A 75 16.10 -7.88 -3.61
CA ALA A 75 15.07 -6.97 -4.10
C ALA A 75 14.06 -6.49 -3.03
N LEU A 76 14.08 -7.09 -1.84
CA LEU A 76 13.23 -6.75 -0.71
C LEU A 76 14.02 -6.21 0.50
N ASP A 77 15.35 -6.08 0.42
CA ASP A 77 16.17 -5.63 1.54
C ASP A 77 15.74 -4.23 2.04
N TRP A 78 15.43 -3.33 1.11
CA TRP A 78 14.94 -1.98 1.40
C TRP A 78 13.61 -1.96 2.17
N VAL A 79 12.80 -3.02 2.07
CA VAL A 79 11.45 -3.08 2.65
C VAL A 79 11.51 -3.09 4.17
N MET A 80 12.50 -3.74 4.76
CA MET A 80 12.70 -3.76 6.21
C MET A 80 12.96 -2.35 6.73
N GLU A 81 13.85 -1.61 6.08
CA GLU A 81 14.13 -0.24 6.44
C GLU A 81 12.90 0.64 6.26
N ALA A 82 12.25 0.61 5.09
CA ALA A 82 11.07 1.40 4.82
C ALA A 82 9.93 1.10 5.82
N TYR A 83 9.62 -0.16 6.09
CA TYR A 83 8.50 -0.54 6.94
C TYR A 83 8.66 -0.06 8.39
N PHE A 84 9.88 -0.12 8.95
CA PHE A 84 10.14 0.21 10.34
C PHE A 84 10.58 1.67 10.59
N THR A 85 11.06 2.37 9.58
CA THR A 85 11.51 3.78 9.72
C THR A 85 10.42 4.79 9.40
N LEU A 86 9.38 4.41 8.65
CA LEU A 86 8.29 5.31 8.33
C LEU A 86 7.59 5.81 9.61
N PRO A 87 7.30 7.13 9.69
CA PRO A 87 6.52 7.64 10.81
C PRO A 87 5.13 7.01 10.80
N PRO A 88 4.45 6.94 11.97
CA PRO A 88 3.07 6.49 12.02
C PRO A 88 2.20 7.27 11.04
N ALA A 89 1.34 6.55 10.29
CA ALA A 89 0.42 7.18 9.35
C ALA A 89 -0.45 8.23 10.04
N SER A 90 -0.61 9.40 9.43
CA SER A 90 -1.49 10.45 9.95
C SER A 90 -2.96 9.99 9.99
N ALA A 91 -3.83 10.71 10.69
CA ALA A 91 -5.26 10.39 10.71
C ALA A 91 -5.89 10.40 9.31
N GLY A 92 -5.48 11.33 8.44
CA GLY A 92 -5.94 11.41 7.05
C GLY A 92 -5.51 10.21 6.23
N VAL A 93 -4.24 9.77 6.36
CA VAL A 93 -3.72 8.59 5.65
C VAL A 93 -4.41 7.32 6.13
N ARG A 94 -4.69 7.19 7.44
CA ARG A 94 -5.45 6.05 7.97
C ARG A 94 -6.89 6.03 7.45
N ALA A 95 -7.55 7.19 7.36
CA ALA A 95 -8.88 7.31 6.79
C ALA A 95 -8.89 6.96 5.29
N ALA A 96 -7.91 7.47 4.52
CA ALA A 96 -7.74 7.13 3.12
C ALA A 96 -7.51 5.63 2.94
N ARG A 97 -6.62 5.01 3.72
CA ARG A 97 -6.40 3.56 3.70
C ARG A 97 -7.67 2.76 4.00
N ALA A 98 -8.47 3.20 4.97
CA ALA A 98 -9.74 2.54 5.28
C ALA A 98 -10.75 2.67 4.12
N ALA A 99 -10.74 3.81 3.42
CA ALA A 99 -11.56 3.99 2.22
C ALA A 99 -11.06 3.15 1.05
N SER A 100 -9.75 2.97 0.85
CA SER A 100 -9.21 2.24 -0.31
C SER A 100 -9.41 0.72 -0.28
N GLY A 101 -10.03 0.15 0.76
CA GLY A 101 -10.20 -1.31 0.88
C GLY A 101 -8.89 -2.05 1.21
N ASP A 102 -8.89 -3.37 1.04
CA ASP A 102 -7.74 -4.22 1.38
C ASP A 102 -6.68 -4.26 0.26
N MET A 103 -6.02 -3.11 0.06
CA MET A 103 -4.94 -2.98 -0.93
C MET A 103 -3.76 -3.91 -0.63
N ILE A 104 -3.55 -4.32 0.63
CA ILE A 104 -2.47 -5.27 0.99
C ILE A 104 -2.74 -6.60 0.31
N ARG A 105 -3.97 -7.11 0.41
CA ARG A 105 -4.37 -8.35 -0.24
C ARG A 105 -4.29 -8.24 -1.76
N ALA A 106 -4.74 -7.14 -2.34
CA ALA A 106 -4.65 -6.92 -3.79
C ALA A 106 -3.21 -7.04 -4.30
N TYR A 107 -2.23 -6.43 -3.61
CA TYR A 107 -0.82 -6.58 -3.96
C TYR A 107 -0.30 -8.01 -3.79
N LEU A 108 -0.63 -8.68 -2.67
CA LEU A 108 -0.20 -10.06 -2.42
C LEU A 108 -0.70 -11.02 -3.49
N ASP A 109 -1.96 -10.86 -3.90
CA ASP A 109 -2.57 -11.66 -4.96
C ASP A 109 -1.95 -11.33 -6.33
N SER A 110 -1.66 -10.06 -6.61
CA SER A 110 -1.04 -9.59 -7.89
C SER A 110 0.37 -10.12 -8.10
N PHE A 111 1.21 -10.12 -7.06
CA PHE A 111 2.58 -10.61 -7.13
C PHE A 111 2.68 -12.14 -7.15
N GLY A 112 1.54 -12.83 -7.14
CA GLY A 112 1.45 -14.29 -7.10
C GLY A 112 2.04 -14.89 -5.81
N PRO A 113 2.16 -16.23 -5.76
CA PRO A 113 2.55 -16.93 -4.55
C PRO A 113 3.92 -16.47 -4.04
N ALA A 114 3.96 -16.10 -2.77
CA ALA A 114 5.17 -15.69 -2.05
C ALA A 114 6.23 -16.79 -1.90
N ALA A 115 6.05 -17.99 -2.48
CA ALA A 115 7.06 -19.04 -2.53
C ALA A 115 7.99 -18.93 -3.75
N LEU A 116 7.69 -18.04 -4.71
CA LEU A 116 8.48 -17.81 -5.91
C LEU A 116 9.09 -16.40 -5.84
N ALA A 117 10.36 -16.30 -5.44
CA ALA A 117 11.01 -15.00 -5.24
C ALA A 117 11.58 -14.41 -6.54
N SER A 118 11.97 -15.25 -7.50
CA SER A 118 12.77 -14.84 -8.67
C SER A 118 12.06 -13.93 -9.68
N ALA A 119 10.73 -13.83 -9.65
CA ALA A 119 9.99 -13.04 -10.65
C ALA A 119 9.61 -11.62 -10.18
N LEU A 120 9.63 -11.34 -8.88
CA LEU A 120 9.16 -10.05 -8.36
C LEU A 120 9.96 -8.84 -8.88
N PRO A 121 11.30 -8.88 -8.96
CA PRO A 121 12.07 -7.75 -9.48
C PRO A 121 11.76 -7.45 -10.94
N ASP A 122 11.21 -8.42 -11.69
CA ASP A 122 10.81 -8.30 -13.09
C ASP A 122 9.33 -7.95 -13.29
N ASP A 123 8.56 -7.97 -12.20
CA ASP A 123 7.13 -7.64 -12.21
C ASP A 123 6.91 -6.15 -12.56
N PRO A 124 6.15 -5.83 -13.63
CA PRO A 124 5.92 -4.45 -14.06
C PRO A 124 5.21 -3.59 -13.00
N LEU A 125 4.28 -4.18 -12.23
CA LEU A 125 3.58 -3.49 -11.16
C LEU A 125 4.55 -3.18 -10.01
N TYR A 126 5.42 -4.13 -9.63
CA TYR A 126 6.47 -3.88 -8.64
C TYR A 126 7.39 -2.72 -9.08
N LYS A 127 7.91 -2.75 -10.31
CA LYS A 127 8.80 -1.71 -10.83
C LYS A 127 8.14 -0.33 -10.80
N ASN A 128 6.90 -0.25 -11.29
CA ASN A 128 6.15 1.01 -11.34
C ASN A 128 5.84 1.55 -9.95
N ASP A 129 5.23 0.73 -9.09
CA ASP A 129 4.79 1.19 -7.77
C ASP A 129 5.98 1.47 -6.85
N LYS A 130 7.09 0.73 -6.95
CA LYS A 130 8.33 1.06 -6.22
C LYS A 130 8.82 2.47 -6.59
N GLN A 131 8.96 2.76 -7.88
CA GLN A 131 9.46 4.07 -8.34
C GLN A 131 8.61 5.22 -7.79
N VAL A 132 7.29 5.14 -7.88
CA VAL A 132 6.41 6.21 -7.39
C VAL A 132 6.43 6.28 -5.86
N CYS A 133 6.44 5.13 -5.19
CA CYS A 133 6.38 5.09 -3.74
C CYS A 133 7.67 5.53 -3.05
N ASP A 134 8.84 5.35 -3.67
CA ASP A 134 10.08 5.93 -3.16
C ASP A 134 9.93 7.46 -3.00
N GLY A 135 9.38 8.12 -4.02
CA GLY A 135 9.11 9.57 -3.99
C GLY A 135 8.01 9.97 -2.99
N VAL A 136 6.89 9.25 -2.96
CA VAL A 136 5.76 9.54 -2.06
C VAL A 136 6.13 9.38 -0.59
N LEU A 137 6.90 8.33 -0.27
CA LEU A 137 7.28 8.01 1.10
C LEU A 137 8.57 8.71 1.56
N GLY A 138 9.25 9.42 0.65
CA GLY A 138 10.54 10.04 0.92
C GLY A 138 11.63 9.02 1.25
N LEU A 139 11.57 7.84 0.64
CA LEU A 139 12.61 6.82 0.74
C LEU A 139 13.77 7.24 -0.17
N SER A 140 15.00 7.01 0.27
CA SER A 140 16.18 7.27 -0.56
C SER A 140 16.07 6.47 -1.87
N ALA A 141 16.28 7.15 -3.00
CA ALA A 141 16.56 6.44 -4.24
C ALA A 141 18.01 5.97 -4.16
N ASP A 142 18.21 4.68 -3.93
CA ASP A 142 19.53 4.04 -4.02
C ASP A 142 20.06 4.07 -5.46
#